data_AF-A0AAN8XPK2-F1
#
_entry.id   AF-A0AAN8XPK2-F1
#
_cell.length_a   1.000
_cell.length_b   1.000
_cell.length_c   1.000
_cell.angle_alpha   90.00
_cell.angle_beta   90.00
_cell.angle_gamma   90.00
#
_symmetry.space_group_name_H-M   'P 1'
#
loop_
_entity.id
_entity.type
_entity.pdbx_description
1 polymer ?
#
loop_
_entity_poly.entity_id
_entity_poly.type
_entity_poly.pdbx_seq_one_letter_code
_entity_poly.pdbx_strand_id
1 'polypeptide(L)' 'MVENFGPLMEFDFLYHRSGPQAGQPRGYAFVTFKSSKAAQAAMRVLDGKIIL' A
#
# COMPACT_ATOMS: atom_id res chain seq x y z
N MET A 1 5.25 -2.27 -8.04
CA MET A 1 5.95 -3.14 -7.04
C MET A 1 4.98 -4.14 -6.41
N VAL A 2 3.92 -3.69 -5.73
CA VAL A 2 2.87 -4.56 -5.17
C VAL A 2 2.02 -5.27 -6.25
N GLU A 3 1.86 -4.65 -7.40
CA GLU A 3 1.12 -5.20 -8.55
C GLU A 3 1.76 -6.47 -9.13
N ASN A 4 3.06 -6.68 -8.88
CA ASN A 4 3.77 -7.87 -9.33
C ASN A 4 3.28 -9.15 -8.64
N PHE A 5 2.56 -9.04 -7.52
CA PHE A 5 2.03 -10.18 -6.77
C PHE A 5 0.63 -10.60 -7.23
N GLY A 6 -0.06 -9.74 -7.98
CA GLY A 6 -1.39 -10.02 -8.52
C GLY A 6 -2.24 -8.76 -8.72
N PRO A 7 -3.42 -8.93 -9.34
CA PRO A 7 -4.30 -7.80 -9.64
C PRO A 7 -4.88 -7.18 -8.37
N LEU A 8 -4.88 -5.84 -8.35
CA LEU A 8 -5.47 -5.04 -7.28
C LEU A 8 -6.97 -4.83 -7.50
N MET A 9 -7.70 -4.74 -6.40
CA MET A 9 -9.04 -4.16 -6.33
C MET A 9 -8.95 -2.65 -6.07
N GLU A 10 -8.08 -2.26 -5.16
CA GLU A 10 -7.99 -0.88 -4.66
C GLU A 10 -6.57 -0.57 -4.19
N PHE A 11 -6.19 0.70 -4.32
CA PHE A 11 -4.90 1.22 -3.90
C PHE A 11 -5.05 2.65 -3.38
N ASP A 12 -4.98 2.79 -2.06
CA ASP A 12 -5.29 4.04 -1.38
C ASP A 12 -4.05 4.68 -0.78
N PHE A 13 -3.72 5.88 -1.24
CA PHE A 13 -2.77 6.76 -0.57
C PHE A 13 -3.49 7.65 0.42
N LEU A 14 -3.02 7.63 1.67
CA LEU A 14 -3.61 8.45 2.70
C LEU A 14 -2.87 9.77 2.84
N TYR A 15 -3.65 10.84 2.78
CA TYR A 15 -3.19 12.20 2.97
C TYR A 15 -3.83 12.81 4.22
N HIS A 16 -3.14 13.78 4.81
CA HIS A 16 -3.74 14.63 5.82
C HIS A 16 -4.86 15.46 5.19
N ARG A 17 -6.08 15.38 5.74
CA ARG A 17 -7.27 16.08 5.19
C ARG A 17 -7.36 17.54 5.64
N SER A 18 -6.74 17.89 6.76
CA SER A 18 -6.81 19.21 7.37
C SER A 18 -5.61 19.46 8.30
N GLY A 19 -5.45 20.70 8.75
CA GLY A 19 -4.36 21.14 9.62
C GLY A 19 -3.08 21.52 8.86
N PRO A 20 -1.97 21.80 9.58
CA PRO A 20 -0.73 22.32 8.98
C PRO A 20 -0.09 21.41 7.93
N GLN A 21 -0.42 20.12 7.95
CA GLN A 21 0.10 19.12 7.01
C GLN A 21 -0.92 18.74 5.93
N ALA A 22 -2.06 19.44 5.81
CA ALA A 22 -3.10 19.11 4.83
C ALA A 22 -2.51 18.94 3.41
N GLY A 23 -2.91 17.86 2.73
CA GLY A 23 -2.39 17.49 1.42
C GLY A 23 -1.06 16.73 1.45
N GLN A 24 -0.37 16.64 2.59
CA GLN A 24 0.85 15.83 2.72
C GLN A 24 0.52 14.34 2.92
N PRO A 25 1.35 13.41 2.41
CA PRO A 25 1.16 11.98 2.60
C PRO A 25 1.38 11.59 4.07
N ARG A 26 0.60 10.63 4.56
CA ARG A 26 0.70 10.13 5.95
C ARG A 26 1.83 9.13 6.16
N GLY A 27 2.58 8.81 5.12
CA GLY A 27 3.68 7.82 5.18
C GLY A 27 3.23 6.37 5.09
N TYR A 28 1.97 6.10 4.72
CA TYR A 28 1.48 4.75 4.46
C TYR A 28 0.36 4.75 3.41
N ALA A 29 0.11 3.57 2.84
CA ALA A 29 -0.94 3.30 1.87
C ALA A 29 -1.61 1.96 2.20
N PHE A 30 -2.84 1.76 1.72
CA PHE A 30 -3.51 0.46 1.76
C PHE A 30 -3.61 -0.13 0.36
N VAL A 31 -3.44 -1.46 0.30
CA VAL A 31 -3.48 -2.22 -0.95
C VAL A 31 -4.42 -3.39 -0.77
N THR A 32 -5.49 -3.42 -1.57
CA THR A 32 -6.47 -4.51 -1.55
C THR A 32 -6.26 -5.36 -2.79
N PHE A 33 -5.85 -6.62 -2.61
CA PHE A 33 -5.70 -7.58 -3.72
C PHE A 33 -7.02 -8.30 -4.02
N LYS A 34 -7.21 -8.70 -5.28
CA LYS A 34 -8.31 -9.62 -5.66
C LYS A 34 -8.18 -11.02 -5.03
N SER A 35 -6.98 -11.40 -4.64
CA SER A 35 -6.67 -12.73 -4.11
C SER A 35 -5.94 -12.66 -2.78
N SER A 36 -6.42 -13.43 -1.80
CA SER A 36 -5.75 -13.61 -0.52
C SER A 36 -4.33 -14.18 -0.67
N LYS A 37 -4.10 -15.05 -1.66
CA LYS A 37 -2.77 -15.60 -1.96
C LYS A 37 -1.79 -14.53 -2.41
N ALA A 38 -2.24 -13.59 -3.26
CA ALA A 38 -1.43 -12.46 -3.71
C ALA A 38 -1.06 -11.55 -2.53
N ALA A 39 -2.03 -11.24 -1.65
CA ALA A 39 -1.79 -10.45 -0.45
C ALA A 39 -0.77 -11.11 0.49
N GLN A 40 -0.90 -12.41 0.75
CA GLN A 40 0.04 -13.15 1.60
C GLN A 40 1.45 -13.21 1.00
N ALA A 41 1.56 -13.39 -0.33
CA ALA A 41 2.85 -13.38 -1.01
C ALA A 41 3.52 -12.00 -0.93
N ALA A 42 2.76 -10.93 -1.17
CA ALA A 42 3.24 -9.56 -1.05
C ALA A 42 3.73 -9.27 0.36
N MET A 43 2.95 -9.60 1.39
CA MET A 43 3.36 -9.41 2.80
C MET A 43 4.68 -10.13 3.10
N ARG A 44 4.80 -11.43 2.78
CA ARG A 44 6.02 -12.20 3.07
C ARG A 44 7.26 -11.66 2.37
N VAL A 45 7.12 -11.13 1.15
CA VAL A 45 8.26 -10.69 0.34
C VAL A 45 8.64 -9.24 0.62
N LEU A 46 7.69 -8.40 1.02
CA LEU A 46 7.91 -6.96 1.22
C LEU A 46 8.10 -6.59 2.70
N ASP A 47 7.75 -7.47 3.65
CA ASP A 47 7.98 -7.21 5.06
C ASP A 47 9.46 -6.96 5.36
N GLY A 48 9.72 -5.90 6.14
CA GLY A 48 11.06 -5.42 6.47
C GLY A 48 11.88 -4.85 5.30
N LYS A 49 11.34 -4.78 4.08
CA LYS A 49 12.08 -4.19 2.95
C LYS A 49 11.91 -2.68 2.91
N ILE A 50 13.04 -1.99 2.70
CA ILE A 50 13.04 -0.58 2.36
C ILE A 50 12.54 -0.46 0.92
N ILE A 51 11.45 0.28 0.77
CA ILE A 51 10.91 0.65 -0.54
C ILE A 51 11.27 2.13 -0.70
N LEU A 52 12.28 2.38 -1.56
CA LEU A 52 12.72 3.72 -1.94
C LEU A 52 11.82 4.28 -3.06
#